data_AF-A0A7K0YSR3-F1
#
_entry.id   AF-A0A7K0YSR3-F1
#
_cell.length_a   1.000
_cell.length_b   1.000
_cell.length_c   1.000
_cell.angle_alpha   90.00
_cell.angle_beta   90.00
_cell.angle_gamma   90.00
#
_symmetry.space_group_name_H-M   'P 1'
#
loop_
_entity.id
_entity.type
_entity.pdbx_description
1 polymer ?
#
loop_
_entity_poly.entity_id
_entity_poly.type
_entity_poly.pdbx_seq_one_letter_code
_entity_poly.pdbx_strand_id
1 'polypeptide(L)'
;MTDLNGFLPPLTPTGKSALVPEMPWFYSGTLLTVEYLTDPQNVRAILPPDLELADENPGAVAMIWADWQSCSTGGAELLDPVRSQYLEAFVVVRCKYEGVTYSRCVAIWVTKDFAIGRGWFQGYPKKLGNIAVTRVFNYGKATPKLEAGAKLGASVAAYDHRLASAVVTLRAKSETNGFVNGHKMLHSR
;
A
#
# COMPACT_ATOMS: atom_id res chain seq x y z
N MET A 1 -40.36 7.97 -4.39
CA MET A 1 -39.09 7.44 -4.92
C MET A 1 -38.41 6.67 -3.80
N THR A 2 -37.73 5.56 -4.09
CA THR A 2 -37.01 4.79 -3.07
C THR A 2 -35.65 5.41 -2.82
N ASP A 3 -35.30 5.66 -1.57
CA ASP A 3 -33.98 6.17 -1.21
C ASP A 3 -32.89 5.12 -1.50
N LEU A 4 -31.76 5.58 -2.04
CA LEU A 4 -30.62 4.74 -2.37
C LEU A 4 -29.48 4.98 -1.39
N ASN A 5 -28.91 3.89 -0.87
CA ASN A 5 -27.92 3.89 0.20
C ASN A 5 -26.58 3.30 -0.27
N GLY A 6 -25.49 3.68 0.40
CA GLY A 6 -24.13 3.15 0.17
C GLY A 6 -23.05 4.23 0.21
N PHE A 7 -21.84 3.87 0.65
CA PHE A 7 -20.71 4.79 0.74
C PHE A 7 -20.13 5.15 -0.63
N LEU A 8 -19.85 4.13 -1.45
CA LEU A 8 -19.47 4.27 -2.86
C LEU A 8 -20.41 3.46 -3.75
N PRO A 9 -20.63 3.89 -5.00
CA PRO A 9 -21.53 3.21 -5.93
C PRO A 9 -21.22 1.70 -6.12
N PRO A 10 -22.21 0.91 -6.58
CA PRO A 10 -23.59 1.29 -6.85
C PRO A 10 -24.43 1.50 -5.58
N LEU A 11 -25.25 2.56 -5.58
CA LEU A 11 -26.20 2.81 -4.50
C LEU A 11 -27.47 1.98 -4.72
N THR A 12 -27.96 1.31 -3.68
CA THR A 12 -29.17 0.47 -3.74
C THR A 12 -30.05 0.69 -2.52
N PRO A 13 -31.34 0.33 -2.53
CA PRO A 13 -32.21 0.54 -1.37
C PRO A 13 -31.65 -0.05 -0.06
N THR A 14 -30.90 -1.16 -0.15
CA THR A 14 -30.29 -1.80 1.03
C THR A 14 -28.85 -1.35 1.33
N GLY A 15 -28.18 -0.68 0.38
CA GLY A 15 -26.76 -0.34 0.45
C GLY A 15 -25.77 -1.51 0.40
N LYS A 16 -26.24 -2.76 0.37
CA LYS A 16 -25.38 -3.95 0.45
C LYS A 16 -24.51 -4.18 -0.80
N SER A 17 -24.81 -3.48 -1.89
CA SER A 17 -24.06 -3.53 -3.15
C SER A 17 -22.96 -2.48 -3.24
N ALA A 18 -22.83 -1.60 -2.24
CA ALA A 18 -21.78 -0.59 -2.23
C ALA A 18 -20.40 -1.26 -2.32
N LEU A 19 -19.54 -0.73 -3.18
CA LEU A 19 -18.18 -1.24 -3.38
C LEU A 19 -17.36 -1.24 -2.09
N VAL A 20 -17.59 -0.24 -1.25
CA VAL A 20 -16.84 0.02 -0.03
C VAL A 20 -17.82 0.15 1.13
N PRO A 21 -17.55 -0.48 2.29
CA PRO A 21 -18.38 -0.34 3.48
C PRO A 21 -18.16 1.03 4.14
N GLU A 22 -19.06 1.41 5.04
CA GLU A 22 -18.89 2.62 5.86
C GLU A 22 -17.60 2.59 6.70
N MET A 23 -17.03 3.77 6.92
CA MET A 23 -15.86 3.97 7.77
C MET A 23 -16.22 3.83 9.27
N PRO A 24 -15.24 3.56 10.18
CA PRO A 24 -13.80 3.37 9.92
C PRO A 24 -13.45 2.00 9.31
N TRP A 25 -12.28 1.95 8.66
CA TRP A 25 -11.71 0.72 8.10
C TRP A 25 -10.47 0.32 8.90
N PHE A 26 -10.41 -0.96 9.27
CA PHE A 26 -9.29 -1.57 10.01
C PHE A 26 -8.44 -2.39 9.04
N TYR A 27 -7.13 -2.36 9.23
CA TYR A 27 -6.16 -3.05 8.36
C TYR A 27 -5.17 -3.85 9.20
N SER A 28 -4.96 -5.11 8.82
CA SER A 28 -3.91 -5.98 9.34
C SER A 28 -3.12 -6.51 8.15
N GLY A 29 -1.80 -6.50 8.21
CA GLY A 29 -1.01 -6.97 7.08
C GLY A 29 0.44 -7.23 7.39
N THR A 30 1.09 -7.88 6.42
CA THR A 30 2.55 -8.09 6.41
C THR A 30 3.16 -7.30 5.27
N LEU A 31 4.28 -6.63 5.53
CA LEU A 31 4.92 -5.74 4.58
C LEU A 31 6.35 -6.19 4.31
N LEU A 32 6.74 -6.25 3.05
CA LEU A 32 8.12 -6.31 2.60
C LEU A 32 8.52 -4.95 2.02
N THR A 33 9.44 -4.26 2.68
CA THR A 33 9.88 -2.91 2.31
C THR A 33 11.32 -2.94 1.81
N VAL A 34 11.57 -2.27 0.69
CA VAL A 34 12.92 -2.00 0.16
C VAL A 34 13.09 -0.49 0.05
N GLU A 35 14.08 0.04 0.74
CA GLU A 35 14.48 1.45 0.63
C GLU A 35 15.71 1.59 -0.26
N TYR A 36 15.71 2.58 -1.14
CA TYR A 36 16.81 2.89 -2.04
C TYR A 36 16.90 4.39 -2.32
N LEU A 37 18.02 4.80 -2.93
CA LEU A 37 18.23 6.17 -3.38
C LEU A 37 18.11 6.24 -4.90
N THR A 38 17.39 7.26 -5.37
CA THR A 38 17.35 7.69 -6.78
C THR A 38 17.90 9.12 -6.89
N ASP A 39 18.06 9.62 -8.12
CA ASP A 39 18.33 11.03 -8.34
C ASP A 39 17.18 11.89 -7.76
N PRO A 40 17.47 12.86 -6.86
CA PRO A 40 16.46 13.78 -6.34
C PRO A 40 15.60 14.47 -7.42
N GLN A 41 16.13 14.65 -8.64
CA GLN A 41 15.38 15.20 -9.77
C GLN A 41 14.20 14.29 -10.17
N ASN A 42 14.34 12.96 -10.07
CA ASN A 42 13.25 12.03 -10.34
C ASN A 42 12.12 12.16 -9.32
N VAL A 43 12.46 12.35 -8.04
CA VAL A 43 11.49 12.60 -6.98
C VAL A 43 10.81 13.96 -7.22
N ARG A 44 11.59 14.98 -7.59
CA ARG A 44 11.04 16.31 -7.88
C ARG A 44 10.02 16.28 -9.03
N ALA A 45 10.31 15.53 -10.09
CA ALA A 45 9.48 15.48 -11.29
C ALA A 45 8.07 14.89 -11.06
N ILE A 46 7.90 14.06 -10.02
CA ILE A 46 6.62 13.39 -9.71
C ILE A 46 5.84 14.06 -8.58
N LEU A 47 6.47 14.98 -7.84
CA LEU A 47 5.83 15.71 -6.76
C LEU A 47 5.05 16.93 -7.32
N PRO A 48 3.81 17.16 -6.86
CA PRO A 48 3.06 18.38 -7.16
C PRO A 48 3.83 19.67 -6.84
N PRO A 49 3.52 20.79 -7.52
CA PRO A 49 4.25 22.06 -7.35
C PRO A 49 4.23 22.64 -5.93
N ASP A 50 3.18 22.36 -5.17
CA ASP A 50 2.98 22.81 -3.78
C ASP A 50 3.80 22.02 -2.75
N LEU A 51 4.39 20.89 -3.14
CA LEU A 51 5.25 20.09 -2.27
C LEU A 51 6.72 20.36 -2.57
N GLU A 52 7.54 20.46 -1.54
CA GLU A 52 9.00 20.57 -1.65
C GLU A 52 9.68 19.20 -1.51
N LEU A 53 10.94 19.11 -1.94
CA LEU A 53 11.78 17.95 -1.58
C LEU A 53 12.03 17.96 -0.07
N ALA A 54 12.19 16.78 0.51
CA ALA A 54 12.62 16.67 1.91
C ALA A 54 14.06 17.19 2.08
N ASP A 55 14.36 17.83 3.21
CA ASP A 55 15.69 18.42 3.45
C ASP A 55 16.79 17.35 3.53
N GLU A 56 16.46 16.19 4.13
CA GLU A 56 17.39 15.06 4.26
C GLU A 56 17.02 13.93 3.30
N ASN A 57 18.02 13.38 2.61
CA ASN A 57 17.86 12.29 1.65
C ASN A 57 16.70 12.54 0.65
N PRO A 58 16.71 13.64 -0.12
CA PRO A 58 15.61 14.00 -1.02
C PRO A 58 15.36 12.98 -2.14
N GLY A 59 16.32 12.09 -2.40
CA GLY A 59 16.20 10.98 -3.33
C GLY A 59 15.76 9.65 -2.70
N ALA A 60 15.40 9.63 -1.41
CA ALA A 60 15.00 8.40 -0.72
C ALA A 60 13.60 7.93 -1.14
N VAL A 61 13.53 6.65 -1.50
CA VAL A 61 12.33 5.97 -1.96
C VAL A 61 12.15 4.69 -1.18
N ALA A 62 10.93 4.38 -0.76
CA ALA A 62 10.52 3.06 -0.33
C ALA A 62 9.63 2.43 -1.40
N MET A 63 9.93 1.19 -1.77
CA MET A 63 9.03 0.31 -2.49
C MET A 63 8.54 -0.77 -1.52
N ILE A 64 7.23 -0.87 -1.36
CA ILE A 64 6.58 -1.74 -0.37
C ILE A 64 5.67 -2.72 -1.10
N TRP A 65 5.71 -3.98 -0.69
CA TRP A 65 4.71 -5.00 -1.01
C TRP A 65 3.99 -5.41 0.25
N ALA A 66 2.66 -5.33 0.26
CA ALA A 66 1.83 -5.62 1.42
C ALA A 66 0.78 -6.69 1.09
N ASP A 67 0.63 -7.65 2.00
CA ASP A 67 -0.49 -8.59 2.04
C ASP A 67 -1.45 -8.13 3.14
N TRP A 68 -2.60 -7.61 2.71
CA TRP A 68 -3.57 -6.95 3.57
C TRP A 68 -4.82 -7.79 3.77
N GLN A 69 -5.33 -7.76 5.00
CA GLN A 69 -6.70 -8.08 5.35
C GLN A 69 -7.35 -6.86 6.00
N SER A 70 -8.58 -6.54 5.61
CA SER A 70 -9.29 -5.33 6.04
C SER A 70 -10.78 -5.58 6.31
N CYS A 71 -11.37 -4.81 7.22
CA CYS A 71 -12.80 -4.85 7.51
C CYS A 71 -13.33 -3.51 8.04
N SER A 72 -14.65 -3.34 8.04
CA SER A 72 -15.33 -2.27 8.78
C SER A 72 -15.53 -2.70 10.25
N THR A 73 -16.12 -1.81 11.07
CA THR A 73 -16.39 -2.06 12.50
C THR A 73 -17.14 -3.38 12.76
N GLY A 74 -18.03 -3.79 11.86
CA GLY A 74 -18.81 -5.02 12.02
C GLY A 74 -18.04 -6.31 11.69
N GLY A 75 -16.89 -6.24 11.04
CA GLY A 75 -16.05 -7.39 10.73
C GLY A 75 -16.62 -8.41 9.72
N ALA A 76 -17.79 -8.15 9.14
CA ALA A 76 -18.47 -9.11 8.26
C ALA A 76 -17.62 -9.46 7.01
N GLU A 77 -16.78 -8.55 6.54
CA GLU A 77 -15.88 -8.77 5.42
C GLU A 77 -14.83 -9.86 5.71
N LEU A 78 -14.49 -10.09 6.99
CA LEU A 78 -13.51 -11.13 7.37
C LEU A 78 -14.02 -12.56 7.09
N LEU A 79 -15.34 -12.73 7.00
CA LEU A 79 -15.98 -14.00 6.64
C LEU A 79 -16.01 -14.24 5.12
N ASP A 80 -15.74 -13.20 4.32
CA ASP A 80 -15.62 -13.26 2.87
C ASP A 80 -14.24 -12.74 2.44
N PRO A 81 -13.21 -13.60 2.38
CA PRO A 81 -11.84 -13.19 2.10
C PRO A 81 -11.69 -12.48 0.74
N VAL A 82 -12.59 -12.71 -0.21
CA VAL A 82 -12.56 -12.02 -1.52
C VAL A 82 -12.87 -10.53 -1.37
N ARG A 83 -13.57 -10.13 -0.30
CA ARG A 83 -13.96 -8.75 0.04
C ARG A 83 -13.09 -8.10 1.12
N SER A 84 -12.29 -8.88 1.85
CA SER A 84 -11.40 -8.36 2.91
C SER A 84 -9.92 -8.40 2.55
N GLN A 85 -9.48 -9.33 1.69
CA GLN A 85 -8.06 -9.54 1.39
C GLN A 85 -7.65 -8.94 0.05
N TYR A 86 -6.49 -8.29 0.01
CA TYR A 86 -5.87 -7.80 -1.21
C TYR A 86 -4.35 -7.69 -1.05
N LEU A 87 -3.64 -7.79 -2.17
CA LEU A 87 -2.22 -7.48 -2.24
C LEU A 87 -2.06 -6.06 -2.76
N GLU A 88 -1.02 -5.38 -2.27
CA GLU A 88 -0.70 -4.01 -2.61
C GLU A 88 0.81 -3.87 -2.86
N ALA A 89 1.18 -3.06 -3.83
CA ALA A 89 2.56 -2.69 -4.10
C ALA A 89 2.61 -1.18 -4.33
N PHE A 90 3.44 -0.45 -3.59
CA PHE A 90 3.42 1.01 -3.61
C PHE A 90 4.79 1.64 -3.40
N VAL A 91 4.96 2.79 -4.04
CA VAL A 91 6.16 3.61 -4.01
C VAL A 91 5.87 4.84 -3.16
N VAL A 92 6.74 5.09 -2.19
CA VAL A 92 6.67 6.23 -1.27
C VAL A 92 7.96 7.03 -1.37
N VAL A 93 7.83 8.35 -1.36
CA VAL A 93 8.95 9.29 -1.24
C VAL A 93 8.73 10.20 -0.03
N ARG A 94 9.81 10.83 0.43
CA ARG A 94 9.70 11.91 1.42
C ARG A 94 9.49 13.24 0.70
N CYS A 95 8.63 14.09 1.25
CA CYS A 95 8.40 15.45 0.76
C CYS A 95 8.23 16.40 1.95
N LYS A 96 8.30 17.70 1.70
CA LYS A 96 8.07 18.73 2.70
C LYS A 96 6.88 19.59 2.29
N TYR A 97 6.01 19.88 3.25
CA TYR A 97 4.86 20.76 3.08
C TYR A 97 4.79 21.68 4.30
N GLU A 98 4.76 22.99 4.08
CA GLU A 98 4.72 24.01 5.15
C GLU A 98 5.78 23.77 6.25
N GLY A 99 7.01 23.40 5.85
CA GLY A 99 8.12 23.14 6.75
C GLY A 99 8.11 21.78 7.48
N VAL A 100 7.11 20.93 7.24
CA VAL A 100 6.98 19.60 7.86
C VAL A 100 7.28 18.50 6.87
N THR A 101 8.05 17.49 7.28
CA THR A 101 8.34 16.31 6.43
C THR A 101 7.21 15.28 6.50
N TYR A 102 6.76 14.84 5.33
CA TYR A 102 5.73 13.82 5.13
C TYR A 102 6.22 12.68 4.24
N SER A 103 5.50 11.56 4.30
CA SER A 103 5.57 10.50 3.30
C SER A 103 4.49 10.75 2.25
N ARG A 104 4.81 10.58 0.98
CA ARG A 104 3.84 10.66 -0.11
C ARG A 104 3.89 9.41 -0.97
N CYS A 105 2.73 8.79 -1.16
CA CYS A 105 2.60 7.69 -2.11
C CYS A 105 2.47 8.26 -3.52
N VAL A 106 3.44 7.94 -4.38
CA VAL A 106 3.53 8.49 -5.75
C VAL A 106 3.03 7.51 -6.81
N ALA A 107 3.03 6.21 -6.50
CA ALA A 107 2.46 5.17 -7.34
C ALA A 107 2.04 3.98 -6.48
N ILE A 108 0.92 3.35 -6.82
CA ILE A 108 0.38 2.23 -6.04
C ILE A 108 -0.51 1.34 -6.91
N TRP A 109 -0.34 0.03 -6.76
CA TRP A 109 -1.11 -1.01 -7.41
C TRP A 109 -1.74 -1.92 -6.37
N VAL A 110 -2.95 -2.40 -6.66
CA VAL A 110 -3.68 -3.36 -5.82
C VAL A 110 -4.33 -4.46 -6.65
N THR A 111 -4.64 -5.58 -6.03
CA THR A 111 -5.32 -6.71 -6.69
C THR A 111 -6.85 -6.67 -6.62
N LYS A 112 -7.43 -5.71 -5.90
CA LYS A 112 -8.88 -5.62 -5.67
C LYS A 112 -9.41 -4.20 -5.87
N ASP A 113 -10.59 -4.14 -6.47
CA ASP A 113 -11.35 -2.93 -6.78
C ASP A 113 -11.81 -2.16 -5.53
N PHE A 114 -12.28 -2.83 -4.48
CA PHE A 114 -12.67 -2.16 -3.24
C PHE A 114 -11.49 -1.38 -2.62
N ALA A 115 -10.26 -1.87 -2.79
CA ALA A 115 -9.07 -1.20 -2.31
C ALA A 115 -8.75 0.04 -3.16
N ILE A 116 -9.08 0.03 -4.46
CA ILE A 116 -9.03 1.20 -5.35
C ILE A 116 -10.05 2.24 -4.90
N GLY A 117 -11.32 1.84 -4.72
CA GLY A 117 -12.38 2.75 -4.29
C GLY A 117 -12.04 3.47 -3.00
N ARG A 118 -11.56 2.73 -1.98
CA ARG A 118 -11.03 3.33 -0.74
C ARG A 118 -9.81 4.21 -0.97
N GLY A 119 -8.91 3.77 -1.84
CA GLY A 119 -7.68 4.48 -2.16
C GLY A 119 -7.96 5.87 -2.74
N TRP A 120 -8.78 5.93 -3.78
CA TRP A 120 -9.15 7.19 -4.44
C TRP A 120 -9.88 8.13 -3.49
N PHE A 121 -10.80 7.63 -2.66
CA PHE A 121 -11.44 8.44 -1.62
C PHE A 121 -10.43 9.06 -0.64
N GLN A 122 -9.35 8.34 -0.31
CA GLN A 122 -8.26 8.79 0.56
C GLN A 122 -7.16 9.59 -0.16
N GLY A 123 -7.25 9.78 -1.49
CA GLY A 123 -6.23 10.44 -2.32
C GLY A 123 -5.04 9.57 -2.75
N TYR A 124 -5.06 8.26 -2.49
CA TYR A 124 -4.05 7.33 -3.01
C TYR A 124 -4.27 7.08 -4.51
N PRO A 125 -3.24 7.20 -5.37
CA PRO A 125 -3.37 7.06 -6.82
C PRO A 125 -3.38 5.58 -7.28
N LYS A 126 -4.30 4.77 -6.73
CA LYS A 126 -4.32 3.31 -6.92
C LYS A 126 -4.71 2.91 -8.33
N LYS A 127 -4.03 1.88 -8.86
CA LYS A 127 -4.37 1.14 -10.09
C LYS A 127 -4.52 -0.35 -9.80
N LEU A 128 -5.10 -1.11 -10.74
CA LEU A 128 -5.02 -2.57 -10.70
C LEU A 128 -3.63 -3.06 -11.10
N GLY A 129 -3.15 -4.11 -10.43
CA GLY A 129 -1.92 -4.80 -10.78
C GLY A 129 -1.93 -6.26 -10.36
N ASN A 130 -1.00 -7.03 -10.93
CA ASN A 130 -0.66 -8.37 -10.50
C ASN A 130 0.54 -8.31 -9.55
N ILE A 131 0.35 -8.78 -8.33
CA ILE A 131 1.31 -8.60 -7.23
C ILE A 131 1.56 -9.97 -6.61
N ALA A 132 2.83 -10.25 -6.31
CA ALA A 132 3.23 -11.44 -5.58
C ALA A 132 4.30 -11.09 -4.56
N VAL A 133 4.21 -11.71 -3.38
CA VAL A 133 5.19 -11.62 -2.29
C VAL A 133 5.35 -12.98 -1.65
N THR A 134 6.58 -13.34 -1.26
CA THR A 134 6.83 -14.58 -0.50
C THR A 134 6.02 -14.57 0.79
N ARG A 135 5.19 -15.59 0.99
CA ARG A 135 4.40 -15.76 2.20
C ARG A 135 5.21 -16.48 3.28
N VAL A 136 4.97 -16.09 4.52
CA VAL A 136 5.57 -16.72 5.71
C VAL A 136 4.48 -17.51 6.42
N PHE A 137 4.73 -18.79 6.66
CA PHE A 137 3.86 -19.70 7.38
C PHE A 137 4.55 -20.22 8.65
N ASN A 138 3.75 -20.63 9.62
CA ASN A 138 4.26 -21.09 10.93
C ASN A 138 4.99 -22.44 10.86
N TYR A 139 4.83 -23.22 9.79
CA TYR A 139 5.39 -24.57 9.68
C TYR A 139 5.70 -24.97 8.23
N GLY A 140 6.63 -25.91 8.05
CA GLY A 140 6.94 -26.54 6.77
C GLY A 140 8.29 -26.12 6.16
N LYS A 141 8.65 -26.78 5.05
CA LYS A 141 9.89 -26.48 4.29
C LYS A 141 9.67 -25.48 3.14
N ALA A 142 8.42 -25.26 2.74
CA ALA A 142 8.02 -24.37 1.64
C ALA A 142 7.73 -22.93 2.12
N THR A 143 8.32 -22.51 3.25
CA THR A 143 8.21 -21.18 3.82
C THR A 143 9.57 -20.76 4.37
N PRO A 144 10.01 -19.50 4.20
CA PRO A 144 11.16 -19.00 4.94
C PRO A 144 10.81 -18.92 6.43
N LYS A 145 11.84 -19.05 7.28
CA LYS A 145 11.77 -18.64 8.69
C LYS A 145 12.25 -17.18 8.77
N LEU A 146 11.66 -16.36 9.64
CA LEU A 146 12.07 -14.96 9.81
C LEU A 146 13.36 -14.85 10.65
N GLU A 147 14.47 -15.29 10.07
CA GLU A 147 15.79 -15.33 10.68
C GLU A 147 16.88 -14.83 9.70
N ALA A 148 18.09 -14.61 10.21
CA ALA A 148 19.23 -14.18 9.40
C ALA A 148 19.47 -15.14 8.23
N GLY A 149 19.67 -14.59 7.02
CA GLY A 149 19.90 -15.35 5.79
C GLY A 149 18.62 -15.74 5.03
N ALA A 150 17.44 -15.62 5.65
CA ALA A 150 16.17 -15.89 4.96
C ALA A 150 15.95 -14.93 3.80
N LYS A 151 15.45 -15.46 2.67
CA LYS A 151 15.19 -14.69 1.45
C LYS A 151 13.69 -14.57 1.20
N LEU A 152 13.24 -13.34 0.91
CA LEU A 152 11.86 -13.03 0.53
C LEU A 152 11.86 -12.34 -0.82
N GLY A 153 11.10 -12.88 -1.77
CA GLY A 153 10.91 -12.32 -3.10
C GLY A 153 9.60 -11.55 -3.20
N ALA A 154 9.58 -10.52 -4.05
CA ALA A 154 8.35 -9.82 -4.41
C ALA A 154 8.40 -9.31 -5.85
N SER A 155 7.24 -9.13 -6.45
CA SER A 155 7.09 -8.54 -7.78
C SER A 155 5.76 -7.83 -7.97
N VAL A 156 5.74 -6.85 -8.86
CA VAL A 156 4.53 -6.17 -9.32
C VAL A 156 4.56 -6.02 -10.84
N ALA A 157 3.41 -6.26 -11.46
CA ALA A 157 3.14 -6.05 -12.88
C ALA A 157 1.80 -5.32 -13.05
N ALA A 158 1.64 -4.60 -14.16
CA ALA A 158 0.35 -4.05 -14.58
C ALA A 158 0.26 -4.11 -16.10
N TYR A 159 -0.95 -4.37 -16.63
CA TYR A 159 -1.18 -4.54 -18.07
C TYR A 159 -0.20 -5.55 -18.70
N ASP A 160 0.05 -6.67 -18.02
CA ASP A 160 0.99 -7.72 -18.42
C ASP A 160 2.48 -7.31 -18.53
N HIS A 161 2.85 -6.11 -18.08
CA HIS A 161 4.24 -5.66 -18.01
C HIS A 161 4.79 -5.75 -16.59
N ARG A 162 5.96 -6.38 -16.42
CA ARG A 162 6.71 -6.37 -15.16
C ARG A 162 7.21 -4.95 -14.88
N LEU A 163 6.79 -4.38 -13.74
CA LEU A 163 7.19 -3.03 -13.32
C LEU A 163 8.37 -3.05 -12.35
N ALA A 164 8.36 -3.97 -11.38
CA ALA A 164 9.44 -4.12 -10.41
C ALA A 164 9.51 -5.54 -9.84
N SER A 165 10.70 -5.92 -9.38
CA SER A 165 10.95 -7.13 -8.60
C SER A 165 12.04 -6.88 -7.56
N ALA A 166 11.94 -7.57 -6.43
CA ALA A 166 12.92 -7.48 -5.36
C ALA A 166 13.17 -8.85 -4.73
N VAL A 167 14.38 -9.02 -4.18
CA VAL A 167 14.73 -10.10 -3.26
C VAL A 167 15.43 -9.49 -2.06
N VAL A 168 14.85 -9.65 -0.87
CA VAL A 168 15.42 -9.20 0.40
C VAL A 168 16.05 -10.39 1.10
N THR A 169 17.27 -10.22 1.61
CA THR A 169 17.89 -11.20 2.53
C THR A 169 17.90 -10.60 3.93
N LEU A 170 17.22 -11.25 4.87
CA LEU A 170 17.15 -10.80 6.26
C LEU A 170 18.53 -10.92 6.93
N ARG A 171 18.85 -9.97 7.81
CA ARG A 171 20.13 -9.95 8.53
C ARG A 171 19.93 -10.10 10.04
N ALA A 172 19.05 -9.27 10.59
CA ALA A 172 18.74 -9.25 12.01
C ALA A 172 17.36 -8.60 12.21
N LYS A 173 16.81 -8.73 13.42
CA LYS A 173 15.63 -7.98 13.83
C LYS A 173 15.99 -6.49 13.98
N SER A 174 15.09 -5.62 13.53
CA SER A 174 15.18 -4.17 13.77
C SER A 174 14.18 -3.77 14.86
N GLU A 175 14.53 -2.75 15.64
CA GLU A 175 13.60 -2.10 16.58
C GLU A 175 12.66 -1.12 15.87
N THR A 176 13.07 -0.63 14.70
CA THR A 176 12.34 0.36 13.91
C THR A 176 12.04 -0.15 12.50
N ASN A 177 11.03 0.47 11.87
CA ASN A 177 10.75 0.29 10.45
C ASN A 177 11.66 1.18 9.59
N GLY A 178 11.51 1.08 8.26
CA GLY A 178 12.13 2.02 7.32
C GLY A 178 11.70 3.46 7.57
N PHE A 179 12.56 4.42 7.21
CA PHE A 179 12.35 5.84 7.53
C PHE A 179 11.53 6.58 6.46
N VAL A 180 11.50 6.09 5.21
CA VAL A 180 10.80 6.78 4.10
C VAL A 180 9.29 6.68 4.25
N ASN A 181 8.78 5.52 4.67
CA ASN A 181 7.37 5.27 4.95
C ASN A 181 7.02 5.46 6.46
N GLY A 182 7.85 6.19 7.20
CA GLY A 182 7.71 6.38 8.64
C GLY A 182 7.00 7.67 9.06
N HIS A 183 6.64 8.55 8.11
CA HIS A 183 5.97 9.83 8.39
C HIS A 183 4.46 9.76 8.14
N LYS A 184 3.73 10.80 8.57
CA LYS A 184 2.32 10.97 8.18
C LYS A 184 2.22 11.01 6.66
N MET A 185 1.19 10.38 6.12
CA MET A 185 0.91 10.39 4.68
C MET A 185 0.29 11.71 4.24
N LEU A 186 0.81 12.29 3.15
CA LEU A 186 0.29 13.50 2.53
C LEU A 186 -0.28 13.20 1.14
N HIS A 187 -1.60 13.12 1.05
CA HIS A 187 -2.33 12.90 -0.20
C HIS A 187 -3.18 14.11 -0.55
N SER A 188 -3.40 14.27 -1.84
CA SER A 188 -4.30 15.30 -2.39
C SER A 188 -5.65 14.62 -2.64
N ARG A 189 -6.74 15.16 -2.09
CA ARG A 189 -8.11 14.69 -2.36
C ARG A 189 -8.83 15.70 -3.24
#